data_AF-A0A6F9AEG1-F1
#
_entry.id   AF-A0A6F9AEG1-F1
#
_cell.length_a   1.000
_cell.length_b   1.000
_cell.length_c   1.000
_cell.angle_alpha   90.00
_cell.angle_beta   90.00
_cell.angle_gamma   90.00
#
_symmetry.space_group_name_H-M   'P 1'
#
loop_
_entity.id
_entity.type
_entity.pdbx_description
1 polymer ?
#
loop_
_entity_poly.entity_id
_entity_poly.type
_entity_poly.pdbx_seq_one_letter_code
_entity_poly.pdbx_strand_id
1 'polypeptide(L)'
;CCCGRLIGQHVGLPPGISSSQNDKAERLAKNDSLSEKWSVSKHTQLSPTDAFGTIEFQGGGHSNKAMYVRVSYDTKPELLLHLMTKEWQLDLPKLLISVHGGLQNFELQPKLKQVFGKGLIKAAMTTGAWIFTGGVNTGVIRHVGDALKDHASKSRGKICTIGIAPWGIVENQEDLVGKDVVRPYQTMSNPLSKLTVLNSLHSHFILADNGTTGKYGAEVKLRRQLEKHISLQKINTREWSLPLSITARANDRLKRKIPAQCTLFK
;
A
#
# COMPACT_ATOMS: atom_id res chain seq x y z
N CYS A 1 18.73 11.58 -0.33
CA CYS A 1 17.50 11.42 0.46
C CYS A 1 16.69 10.15 0.18
N CYS A 2 16.92 9.39 -0.91
CA CYS A 2 16.03 8.27 -1.31
C CYS A 2 14.55 8.64 -1.59
N CYS A 3 14.25 9.93 -1.71
CA CYS A 3 12.91 10.49 -1.82
C CYS A 3 12.50 10.81 -3.26
N GLY A 4 13.32 10.41 -4.25
CA GLY A 4 13.08 10.62 -5.68
C GLY A 4 13.17 12.07 -6.17
N ARG A 5 13.23 13.06 -5.27
CA ARG A 5 13.31 14.49 -5.59
C ARG A 5 14.72 14.93 -5.99
N LEU A 6 14.80 15.91 -6.87
CA LEU A 6 16.05 16.60 -7.22
C LEU A 6 16.54 17.42 -6.02
N ILE A 7 17.85 17.67 -5.95
CA ILE A 7 18.49 18.42 -4.85
C ILE A 7 17.82 19.78 -4.64
N GLY A 8 17.48 20.50 -5.71
CA GLY A 8 16.80 21.80 -5.64
C GLY A 8 15.33 21.76 -5.18
N GLN A 9 14.73 20.58 -5.04
CA GLN A 9 13.35 20.40 -4.55
C GLN A 9 13.30 20.11 -3.04
N HIS A 10 14.46 20.13 -2.37
CA HIS A 10 14.56 20.02 -0.93
C HIS A 10 14.50 21.39 -0.29
N VAL A 11 13.50 21.62 0.55
CA VAL A 11 13.41 22.83 1.37
C VAL A 11 14.50 22.78 2.44
N GLY A 12 15.35 23.79 2.51
CA GLY A 12 16.36 23.96 3.56
C GLY A 12 17.80 23.52 3.22
N LEU A 13 18.11 23.13 1.98
CA LEU A 13 19.50 23.06 1.53
C LEU A 13 20.00 24.47 1.16
N PRO A 14 21.14 24.95 1.67
CA PRO A 14 21.76 26.16 1.14
C PRO A 14 22.07 25.95 -0.36
N PRO A 15 21.97 26.97 -1.21
CA PRO A 15 22.23 26.84 -2.65
C PRO A 15 23.69 26.44 -2.86
N GLY A 16 23.92 25.15 -3.09
CA GLY A 16 25.24 24.56 -3.31
C GLY A 16 25.51 24.38 -4.80
N ILE A 17 26.06 25.43 -5.41
CA ILE A 17 27.00 25.42 -6.54
C ILE A 17 26.48 24.76 -7.84
N SER A 18 25.93 25.59 -8.71
CA SER A 18 26.20 25.47 -10.14
C SER A 18 27.68 25.78 -10.39
N SER A 19 28.46 24.85 -10.91
CA SER A 19 29.78 25.18 -11.46
C SER A 19 30.11 24.35 -12.68
N SER A 20 29.78 24.93 -13.83
CA SER A 20 30.66 24.89 -14.99
C SER A 20 32.06 25.40 -14.63
N GLN A 21 33.07 24.65 -15.08
CA GLN A 21 34.49 25.03 -15.30
C GLN A 21 35.45 25.24 -14.11
N ASN A 22 36.47 24.38 -14.12
CA ASN A 22 37.92 24.58 -13.95
C ASN A 22 38.53 25.41 -12.80
N ASP A 23 39.51 24.73 -12.21
CA ASP A 23 40.82 25.18 -11.72
C ASP A 23 41.03 25.64 -10.26
N LYS A 24 41.96 24.88 -9.66
CA LYS A 24 42.93 25.16 -8.61
C LYS A 24 42.53 25.05 -7.13
N ALA A 25 43.26 24.12 -6.53
CA ALA A 25 43.36 23.80 -5.12
C ALA A 25 43.68 25.00 -4.22
N GLU A 26 42.92 25.12 -3.13
CA GLU A 26 43.48 25.50 -1.84
C GLU A 26 42.68 24.80 -0.72
N ARG A 27 43.39 23.97 0.02
CA ARG A 27 42.91 23.21 1.18
C ARG A 27 42.60 24.19 2.32
N LEU A 28 41.33 24.32 2.67
CA LEU A 28 40.92 24.76 4.00
C LEU A 28 39.99 23.70 4.58
N ALA A 29 40.47 23.07 5.65
CA ALA A 29 39.78 22.07 6.44
C ALA A 29 38.41 22.60 6.90
N LYS A 30 37.34 22.15 6.23
CA LYS A 30 35.98 22.25 6.77
C LYS A 30 35.60 20.86 7.23
N ASN A 31 35.52 20.74 8.55
CA ASN A 31 34.93 19.66 9.34
C ASN A 31 34.13 18.67 8.49
N ASP A 32 34.71 17.49 8.32
CA ASP A 32 34.02 16.27 7.92
C ASP A 32 33.10 15.85 9.09
N SER A 33 32.09 16.68 9.38
CA SER A 33 31.06 16.37 10.35
C SER A 33 30.26 15.22 9.74
N LEU A 34 30.62 14.00 10.13
CA LEU A 34 29.83 12.75 10.02
C LEU A 34 28.56 12.95 9.22
N SER A 35 28.60 12.71 7.91
CA SER A 35 27.40 12.79 7.07
C SER A 35 26.28 11.98 7.72
N GLU A 36 25.25 12.66 8.23
CA GLU A 36 24.23 12.01 9.03
C GLU A 36 23.49 10.99 8.15
N LYS A 37 23.42 9.73 8.61
CA LYS A 37 22.77 8.67 7.85
C LYS A 37 21.27 8.97 7.73
N TRP A 38 20.79 9.05 6.50
CA TRP A 38 19.37 9.30 6.22
C TRP A 38 18.48 8.26 6.91
N SER A 39 17.41 8.75 7.52
CA SER A 39 16.35 7.95 8.13
C SER A 39 15.02 8.65 7.96
N VAL A 40 13.95 7.87 7.76
CA VAL A 40 12.58 8.37 7.60
C VAL A 40 12.24 9.34 8.73
N SER A 41 12.50 8.94 9.98
CA SER A 41 12.15 9.72 11.18
C SER A 41 12.84 11.08 11.29
N LYS A 42 14.04 11.25 10.72
CA LYS A 42 14.82 12.49 10.86
C LYS A 42 14.74 13.40 9.63
N HIS A 43 14.35 12.86 8.48
CA HIS A 43 14.51 13.52 7.19
C HIS A 43 13.23 13.51 6.34
N THR A 44 12.08 13.27 6.97
CA THR A 44 10.76 13.42 6.35
C THR A 44 9.90 14.31 7.24
N GLN A 45 8.95 15.00 6.62
CA GLN A 45 8.01 15.88 7.29
C GLN A 45 6.58 15.44 6.94
N LEU A 46 5.73 15.34 7.94
CA LEU A 46 4.31 15.04 7.80
C LEU A 46 3.55 16.30 7.41
N SER A 47 2.58 16.12 6.51
CA SER A 47 1.65 17.17 6.11
C SER A 47 0.26 16.54 5.87
N PRO A 48 -0.82 17.34 5.89
CA PRO A 48 -2.13 16.84 5.53
C PRO A 48 -2.10 16.18 4.14
N THR A 49 -2.76 15.03 4.01
CA THR A 49 -2.77 14.30 2.74
C THR A 49 -3.41 15.14 1.63
N ASP A 50 -2.80 15.07 0.46
CA ASP A 50 -3.21 15.72 -0.77
C ASP A 50 -3.72 14.71 -1.80
N ALA A 51 -3.76 13.42 -1.48
CA ALA A 51 -4.05 12.32 -2.40
C ALA A 51 -5.09 11.36 -1.79
N PHE A 52 -6.37 11.62 -2.07
CA PHE A 52 -7.49 10.75 -1.70
C PHE A 52 -8.71 11.01 -2.60
N GLY A 53 -9.55 9.98 -2.75
CA GLY A 53 -10.75 10.07 -3.57
C GLY A 53 -11.04 8.74 -4.27
N THR A 54 -11.33 8.79 -5.57
CA THR A 54 -11.61 7.59 -6.38
C THR A 54 -10.61 7.47 -7.53
N ILE A 55 -10.04 6.28 -7.71
CA ILE A 55 -9.28 5.90 -8.89
C ILE A 55 -10.25 5.37 -9.95
N GLU A 56 -10.13 5.84 -11.18
CA GLU A 56 -10.78 5.26 -12.35
C GLU A 56 -9.73 4.60 -13.24
N PHE A 57 -9.72 3.27 -13.27
CA PHE A 57 -8.71 2.51 -13.99
C PHE A 57 -8.94 2.56 -15.51
N GLN A 58 -7.86 2.88 -16.24
CA GLN A 58 -7.82 2.94 -17.70
C GLN A 58 -6.91 1.84 -18.27
N GLY A 59 -7.16 1.43 -19.52
CA GLY A 59 -6.32 0.48 -20.24
C GLY A 59 -6.74 -0.99 -20.12
N GLY A 60 -7.93 -1.28 -19.62
CA GLY A 60 -8.58 -2.59 -19.70
C GLY A 60 -10.00 -2.43 -20.28
N GLY A 61 -10.55 -3.48 -20.90
CA GLY A 61 -11.90 -3.43 -21.49
C GLY A 61 -13.07 -3.18 -20.52
N HIS A 62 -12.79 -2.81 -19.27
CA HIS A 62 -13.75 -2.47 -18.21
C HIS A 62 -13.20 -1.30 -17.39
N SER A 63 -14.04 -0.29 -17.12
CA SER A 63 -13.72 0.83 -16.22
C SER A 63 -14.03 0.45 -14.77
N ASN A 64 -13.02 -0.06 -14.06
CA ASN A 64 -13.15 -0.32 -12.62
C ASN A 64 -12.85 0.95 -11.83
N LYS A 65 -13.60 1.15 -10.75
CA LYS A 65 -13.37 2.24 -9.79
C LYS A 65 -12.97 1.68 -8.43
N ALA A 66 -12.04 2.38 -7.77
CA ALA A 66 -11.61 2.04 -6.42
C ALA A 66 -11.47 3.29 -5.57
N MET A 67 -11.91 3.25 -4.31
CA MET A 67 -11.61 4.33 -3.36
C MET A 67 -10.16 4.23 -2.90
N TYR A 68 -9.49 5.35 -2.71
CA TYR A 68 -8.09 5.35 -2.26
C TYR A 68 -7.79 6.50 -1.30
N VAL A 69 -6.78 6.28 -0.48
CA VAL A 69 -6.18 7.29 0.38
C VAL A 69 -4.68 7.07 0.50
N ARG A 70 -3.90 8.15 0.41
CA ARG A 70 -2.50 8.19 0.83
C ARG A 70 -2.42 8.55 2.30
N VAL A 71 -1.73 7.72 3.08
CA VAL A 71 -1.59 7.86 4.53
C VAL A 71 -0.13 7.73 4.94
N SER A 72 0.24 8.30 6.08
CA SER A 72 1.57 8.03 6.66
C SER A 72 1.71 6.55 7.02
N TYR A 73 2.90 5.98 6.83
CA TYR A 73 3.26 4.60 7.17
C TYR A 73 3.06 4.22 8.64
N ASP A 74 2.90 5.20 9.52
CA ASP A 74 2.69 5.03 10.96
C ASP A 74 1.30 5.49 11.44
N THR A 75 0.37 5.76 10.52
CA THR A 75 -1.02 6.10 10.82
C THR A 75 -1.64 5.08 11.76
N LYS A 76 -2.32 5.57 12.80
CA LYS A 76 -2.97 4.73 13.81
C LYS A 76 -4.05 3.84 13.18
N PRO A 77 -4.10 2.54 13.52
CA PRO A 77 -5.07 1.62 12.92
C PRO A 77 -6.53 1.95 13.27
N GLU A 78 -6.77 2.62 14.41
CA GLU A 78 -8.09 3.12 14.82
C GLU A 78 -8.67 4.08 13.77
N LEU A 79 -7.84 4.98 13.24
CA LEU A 79 -8.25 5.97 12.24
C LEU A 79 -8.52 5.31 10.88
N LEU A 80 -7.70 4.32 10.51
CA LEU A 80 -7.92 3.56 9.27
C LEU A 80 -9.20 2.74 9.34
N LEU A 81 -9.50 2.13 10.49
CA LEU A 81 -10.76 1.41 10.67
C LEU A 81 -11.96 2.36 10.65
N HIS A 82 -11.84 3.53 11.27
CA HIS A 82 -12.87 4.57 11.20
C HIS A 82 -13.12 5.01 9.76
N LEU A 83 -12.07 5.31 8.99
CA LEU A 83 -12.17 5.62 7.56
C LEU A 83 -12.93 4.52 6.80
N MET A 84 -12.51 3.27 6.96
CA MET A 84 -13.13 2.14 6.25
C MET A 84 -14.61 1.97 6.59
N THR A 85 -14.99 2.13 7.86
CA THR A 85 -16.37 1.86 8.30
C THR A 85 -17.31 3.05 8.21
N LYS A 86 -16.79 4.28 8.30
CA LYS A 86 -17.59 5.51 8.31
C LYS A 86 -17.57 6.24 6.98
N GLU A 87 -16.39 6.47 6.42
CA GLU A 87 -16.26 7.21 5.16
C GLU A 87 -16.50 6.30 3.95
N TRP A 88 -15.90 5.11 3.94
CA TRP A 88 -16.09 4.13 2.87
C TRP A 88 -17.32 3.24 3.06
N GLN A 89 -18.03 3.39 4.18
CA GLN A 89 -19.27 2.67 4.51
C GLN A 89 -19.12 1.14 4.39
N LEU A 90 -17.95 0.61 4.74
CA LEU A 90 -17.71 -0.82 4.76
C LEU A 90 -18.23 -1.43 6.06
N ASP A 91 -19.06 -2.46 5.94
CA ASP A 91 -19.47 -3.27 7.07
C ASP A 91 -18.25 -3.97 7.70
N LEU A 92 -18.18 -3.93 9.04
CA LEU A 92 -17.12 -4.60 9.79
C LEU A 92 -17.12 -6.11 9.44
N PRO A 93 -15.99 -6.68 9.01
CA PRO A 93 -15.98 -8.03 8.47
C PRO A 93 -16.06 -9.06 9.59
N LYS A 94 -16.73 -10.18 9.33
CA LYS A 94 -16.72 -11.35 10.23
C LYS A 94 -15.40 -12.12 10.18
N LEU A 95 -14.66 -11.97 9.08
CA LEU A 95 -13.40 -12.66 8.81
C LEU A 95 -12.47 -11.73 8.04
N LEU A 96 -11.18 -11.75 8.36
CA LEU A 96 -10.16 -11.05 7.59
C LEU A 96 -9.24 -12.07 6.90
N ILE A 97 -9.26 -12.07 5.57
CA ILE A 97 -8.39 -12.91 4.74
C ILE A 97 -7.20 -12.08 4.29
N SER A 98 -6.01 -12.40 4.79
CA SER A 98 -4.80 -11.65 4.44
C SER A 98 -3.90 -12.47 3.51
N VAL A 99 -3.82 -12.03 2.25
CA VAL A 99 -3.03 -12.68 1.20
C VAL A 99 -1.70 -11.97 1.03
N HIS A 100 -0.62 -12.76 1.09
CA HIS A 100 0.75 -12.31 0.89
C HIS A 100 1.42 -13.17 -0.19
N GLY A 101 2.42 -12.61 -0.87
CA GLY A 101 3.16 -13.32 -1.91
C GLY A 101 4.48 -12.63 -2.25
N GLY A 102 5.32 -13.34 -3.00
CA GLY A 102 6.55 -12.77 -3.53
C GLY A 102 6.28 -11.64 -4.53
N LEU A 103 7.28 -10.78 -4.72
CA LEU A 103 7.22 -9.65 -5.66
C LEU A 103 7.36 -10.07 -7.13
N GLN A 104 7.95 -11.24 -7.37
CA GLN A 104 8.18 -11.74 -8.73
C GLN A 104 6.92 -12.40 -9.30
N ASN A 105 6.62 -12.08 -10.56
CA ASN A 105 5.56 -12.73 -11.30
C ASN A 105 5.92 -14.19 -11.60
N PHE A 106 4.93 -15.06 -11.44
CA PHE A 106 5.04 -16.48 -11.75
C PHE A 106 3.68 -16.96 -12.25
N GLU A 107 3.70 -18.04 -13.04
CA GLU A 107 2.48 -18.63 -13.56
C GLU A 107 2.07 -19.83 -12.70
N LEU A 108 0.81 -19.86 -12.30
CA LEU A 108 0.23 -21.01 -11.61
C LEU A 108 -0.23 -22.04 -12.64
N GLN A 109 -0.06 -23.34 -12.32
CA GLN A 109 -0.69 -24.38 -13.11
C GLN A 109 -2.22 -24.16 -13.17
N PRO A 110 -2.89 -24.37 -14.31
CA PRO A 110 -4.31 -24.03 -14.49
C PRO A 110 -5.24 -24.62 -13.42
N LYS A 111 -5.03 -25.88 -13.04
CA LYS A 111 -5.81 -26.55 -12.00
C LYS A 111 -5.65 -25.89 -10.63
N LEU A 112 -4.42 -25.50 -10.27
CA LEU A 112 -4.13 -24.81 -9.02
C LEU A 112 -4.70 -23.39 -9.01
N LYS A 113 -4.55 -22.65 -10.12
CA LYS A 113 -5.16 -21.32 -10.30
C LYS A 113 -6.67 -21.37 -10.10
N GLN A 114 -7.33 -22.36 -10.70
CA GLN A 114 -8.78 -22.56 -10.56
C GLN A 114 -9.20 -22.88 -9.13
N VAL A 115 -8.53 -23.82 -8.46
CA VAL A 115 -8.87 -24.21 -7.09
C VAL A 115 -8.61 -23.07 -6.12
N PHE A 116 -7.47 -22.38 -6.24
CA PHE A 116 -7.12 -21.20 -5.45
C PHE A 116 -8.18 -20.10 -5.61
N GLY A 117 -8.46 -19.70 -6.85
CA GLY A 117 -9.40 -18.63 -7.14
C GLY A 117 -10.81 -18.95 -6.65
N LYS A 118 -11.35 -20.13 -6.99
CA LYS A 118 -12.69 -20.55 -6.54
C LYS A 118 -12.78 -20.64 -5.01
N GLY A 119 -11.76 -21.18 -4.36
CA GLY A 119 -11.71 -21.30 -2.90
C GLY A 119 -11.71 -19.94 -2.20
N LEU A 120 -10.86 -19.02 -2.65
CA LEU A 120 -10.76 -17.67 -2.11
C LEU A 120 -12.08 -16.89 -2.27
N ILE A 121 -12.63 -16.89 -3.48
CA ILE A 121 -13.89 -16.21 -3.80
C ILE A 121 -15.05 -16.79 -2.98
N LYS A 122 -15.15 -18.12 -2.90
CA LYS A 122 -16.20 -18.79 -2.11
C LYS A 122 -16.09 -18.45 -0.63
N ALA A 123 -14.88 -18.47 -0.05
CA ALA A 123 -14.67 -18.13 1.36
C ALA A 123 -15.06 -16.69 1.66
N ALA A 124 -14.64 -15.74 0.81
CA ALA A 124 -14.95 -14.32 0.98
C ALA A 124 -16.45 -14.05 0.89
N MET A 125 -17.12 -14.57 -0.14
CA MET A 125 -18.55 -14.40 -0.36
C MET A 125 -19.41 -15.03 0.74
N THR A 126 -19.05 -16.22 1.21
CA THR A 126 -19.85 -16.96 2.21
C THR A 126 -19.82 -16.26 3.57
N THR A 127 -18.69 -15.62 3.91
CA THR A 127 -18.46 -15.05 5.25
C THR A 127 -18.63 -13.53 5.30
N GLY A 128 -18.68 -12.86 4.14
CA GLY A 128 -18.57 -11.40 4.08
C GLY A 128 -17.18 -10.92 4.51
N ALA A 129 -16.13 -11.67 4.16
CA ALA A 129 -14.76 -11.33 4.57
C ALA A 129 -14.22 -10.14 3.77
N TRP A 130 -13.37 -9.35 4.43
CA TRP A 130 -12.46 -8.46 3.73
C TRP A 130 -11.22 -9.25 3.28
N ILE A 131 -10.73 -8.94 2.07
CA ILE A 131 -9.48 -9.49 1.54
C ILE A 131 -8.41 -8.39 1.56
N PHE A 132 -7.36 -8.57 2.34
CA PHE A 132 -6.18 -7.71 2.34
C PHE A 132 -5.10 -8.28 1.42
N THR A 133 -4.53 -7.45 0.55
CA THR A 133 -3.38 -7.81 -0.27
C THR A 133 -2.34 -6.68 -0.33
N GLY A 134 -1.22 -6.90 -1.01
CA GLY A 134 -0.22 -5.85 -1.27
C GLY A 134 -0.65 -4.78 -2.29
N GLY A 135 -1.84 -4.89 -2.89
CA GLY A 135 -2.43 -3.89 -3.81
C GLY A 135 -1.77 -3.75 -5.19
N VAL A 136 -0.48 -4.03 -5.33
CA VAL A 136 0.24 -3.94 -6.59
C VAL A 136 0.02 -5.18 -7.47
N ASN A 137 0.06 -4.99 -8.79
CA ASN A 137 -0.23 -6.04 -9.76
C ASN A 137 0.97 -7.00 -10.00
N THR A 138 1.47 -7.62 -8.93
CA THR A 138 2.63 -8.51 -8.98
C THR A 138 2.40 -9.82 -8.23
N GLY A 139 3.13 -10.87 -8.64
CA GLY A 139 3.17 -12.17 -7.97
C GLY A 139 1.79 -12.76 -7.70
N VAL A 140 1.55 -13.16 -6.44
CA VAL A 140 0.28 -13.78 -6.00
C VAL A 140 -0.92 -12.84 -6.21
N ILE A 141 -0.71 -11.53 -6.14
CA ILE A 141 -1.80 -10.55 -6.19
C ILE A 141 -2.43 -10.51 -7.59
N ARG A 142 -1.65 -10.77 -8.65
CA ARG A 142 -2.17 -10.96 -10.02
C ARG A 142 -3.20 -12.08 -10.07
N HIS A 143 -2.90 -13.22 -9.46
CA HIS A 143 -3.80 -14.38 -9.43
C HIS A 143 -5.06 -14.14 -8.58
N VAL A 144 -4.95 -13.34 -7.51
CA VAL A 144 -6.12 -12.86 -6.75
C VAL A 144 -7.00 -11.97 -7.63
N GLY A 145 -6.40 -11.03 -8.37
CA GLY A 145 -7.11 -10.19 -9.32
C GLY A 145 -7.87 -11.03 -10.35
N ASP A 146 -7.19 -11.96 -11.02
CA ASP A 146 -7.81 -12.85 -12.02
C ASP A 146 -9.04 -13.58 -11.44
N ALA A 147 -8.95 -14.08 -10.20
CA ALA A 147 -10.07 -14.72 -9.51
C ALA A 147 -11.25 -13.76 -9.25
N LEU A 148 -10.97 -12.51 -8.89
CA LEU A 148 -11.99 -11.46 -8.70
C LEU A 148 -12.68 -11.12 -10.04
N LYS A 149 -11.92 -11.01 -11.13
CA LYS A 149 -12.46 -10.77 -12.48
C LYS A 149 -13.37 -11.90 -12.94
N ASP A 150 -12.93 -13.14 -12.75
CA ASP A 150 -13.71 -14.33 -13.10
C ASP A 150 -15.01 -14.43 -12.29
N HIS A 151 -15.02 -13.92 -11.05
CA HIS A 151 -16.22 -13.84 -10.23
C HIS A 151 -17.17 -12.75 -10.69
N ALA A 152 -16.66 -11.53 -10.93
CA ALA A 152 -17.47 -10.37 -11.32
C ALA A 152 -18.23 -10.59 -12.63
N SER A 153 -17.67 -11.36 -13.57
CA SER A 153 -18.35 -11.74 -14.82
C SER A 153 -19.51 -12.73 -14.62
N LYS A 154 -19.56 -13.44 -13.49
CA LYS A 154 -20.51 -14.55 -13.23
C LYS A 154 -21.51 -14.25 -12.12
N SER A 155 -21.31 -13.21 -11.32
CA SER A 155 -22.12 -12.91 -10.15
C SER A 155 -22.19 -11.41 -9.86
N ARG A 156 -23.26 -10.98 -9.17
CA ARG A 156 -23.45 -9.58 -8.73
C ARG A 156 -22.82 -9.27 -7.36
N GLY A 157 -22.25 -10.26 -6.69
CA GLY A 157 -21.61 -10.09 -5.39
C GLY A 157 -20.36 -9.22 -5.44
N LYS A 158 -20.33 -8.12 -4.70
CA LYS A 158 -19.13 -7.29 -4.55
C LYS A 158 -18.28 -7.82 -3.40
N ILE A 159 -17.06 -8.23 -3.70
CA ILE A 159 -16.08 -8.65 -2.70
C ILE A 159 -15.25 -7.43 -2.29
N CYS A 160 -15.17 -7.18 -0.98
CA CYS A 160 -14.33 -6.11 -0.44
C CYS A 160 -12.86 -6.56 -0.46
N THR A 161 -12.10 -6.05 -1.44
CA THR A 161 -10.66 -6.29 -1.58
C THR A 161 -9.93 -4.97 -1.39
N ILE A 162 -9.07 -4.91 -0.38
CA ILE A 162 -8.31 -3.72 0.03
C ILE A 162 -6.82 -3.97 -0.23
N GLY A 163 -6.22 -3.17 -1.10
CA GLY A 163 -4.80 -3.18 -1.39
C GLY A 163 -4.05 -2.23 -0.46
N ILE A 164 -3.11 -2.75 0.33
CA ILE A 164 -2.24 -1.93 1.18
C ILE A 164 -0.85 -1.95 0.57
N ALA A 165 -0.46 -0.86 -0.08
CA ALA A 165 0.77 -0.74 -0.87
C ALA A 165 1.62 0.45 -0.39
N PRO A 166 2.96 0.40 -0.52
CA PRO A 166 3.76 1.61 -0.36
C PRO A 166 3.43 2.62 -1.46
N TRP A 167 3.20 3.88 -1.10
CA TRP A 167 2.99 4.97 -2.06
C TRP A 167 4.16 5.06 -3.04
N GLY A 168 5.40 5.11 -2.52
CA GLY A 168 6.61 5.33 -3.30
C GLY A 168 6.96 4.30 -4.37
N ILE A 169 6.25 3.16 -4.45
CA ILE A 169 6.45 2.15 -5.50
C ILE A 169 5.35 2.18 -6.57
N VAL A 170 4.35 3.05 -6.41
CA VAL A 170 3.23 3.15 -7.35
C VAL A 170 3.70 3.92 -8.57
N GLU A 171 3.61 3.28 -9.74
CA GLU A 171 3.84 3.94 -11.04
C GLU A 171 2.82 5.07 -11.21
N ASN A 172 3.24 6.22 -11.75
CA ASN A 172 2.40 7.41 -11.98
C ASN A 172 1.64 7.88 -10.74
N GLN A 173 2.26 7.78 -9.56
CA GLN A 173 1.64 8.19 -8.29
C GLN A 173 1.23 9.67 -8.26
N GLU A 174 1.92 10.53 -9.01
CA GLU A 174 1.63 11.96 -9.16
C GLU A 174 0.25 12.24 -9.75
N ASP A 175 -0.25 11.36 -10.63
CA ASP A 175 -1.60 11.49 -11.21
C ASP A 175 -2.70 11.22 -10.17
N LEU A 176 -2.36 10.55 -9.07
CA LEU A 176 -3.24 10.27 -7.94
C LEU A 176 -3.21 11.40 -6.89
N VAL A 177 -2.49 12.51 -7.12
CA VAL A 177 -2.57 13.67 -6.23
C VAL A 177 -3.85 14.45 -6.52
N GLY A 178 -4.68 14.64 -5.50
CA GLY A 178 -5.96 15.33 -5.55
C GLY A 178 -6.77 15.07 -4.27
N LYS A 179 -7.58 16.04 -3.86
CA LYS A 179 -8.40 15.95 -2.65
C LYS A 179 -9.86 15.72 -3.03
N ASP A 180 -10.38 14.55 -2.66
CA ASP A 180 -11.76 14.13 -2.94
C ASP A 180 -12.15 14.22 -4.43
N VAL A 181 -11.27 13.71 -5.29
CA VAL A 181 -11.46 13.75 -6.74
C VAL A 181 -11.38 12.37 -7.37
N VAL A 182 -12.01 12.23 -8.54
CA VAL A 182 -11.82 11.08 -9.41
C VAL A 182 -10.55 11.30 -10.23
N ARG A 183 -9.58 10.39 -10.12
CA ARG A 183 -8.33 10.43 -10.88
C ARG A 183 -8.26 9.25 -11.87
N PRO A 184 -8.06 9.51 -13.17
CA PRO A 184 -7.77 8.43 -14.11
C PRO A 184 -6.40 7.82 -13.79
N TYR A 185 -6.29 6.49 -13.86
CA TYR A 185 -5.04 5.78 -13.60
C TYR A 185 -4.79 4.68 -14.63
N GLN A 186 -3.66 4.75 -15.31
CA GLN A 186 -3.30 3.77 -16.34
C GLN A 186 -2.57 2.58 -15.71
N THR A 187 -2.98 1.36 -16.06
CA THR A 187 -2.33 0.13 -15.57
C THR A 187 -1.24 -0.41 -16.50
N MET A 188 -0.73 0.40 -17.42
CA MET A 188 0.35 0.00 -18.31
C MET A 188 1.68 0.12 -17.58
N SER A 189 2.38 -1.00 -17.38
CA SER A 189 3.72 -1.00 -16.80
C SER A 189 4.73 -0.41 -17.79
N ASN A 190 5.54 0.53 -17.34
CA ASN A 190 6.68 1.02 -18.12
C ASN A 190 7.84 0.00 -18.01
N PRO A 191 8.32 -0.62 -19.12
CA PRO A 191 9.40 -1.61 -19.07
C PRO A 191 10.72 -1.09 -18.52
N LEU A 192 10.92 0.23 -18.51
CA LEU A 192 12.12 0.89 -17.99
C LEU A 192 11.97 1.33 -16.52
N SER A 193 10.76 1.28 -15.97
CA SER A 193 10.49 1.65 -14.59
C SER A 193 10.74 0.49 -13.63
N LYS A 194 11.23 0.83 -12.44
CA LYS A 194 11.34 -0.10 -11.30
C LYS A 194 10.12 -0.04 -10.38
N LEU A 195 9.16 0.83 -10.70
CA LEU A 195 7.89 0.97 -9.96
C LEU A 195 6.89 -0.07 -10.48
N THR A 196 5.72 -0.11 -9.84
CA THR A 196 4.70 -1.13 -10.10
C THR A 196 3.33 -0.49 -10.17
N VAL A 197 2.48 -1.02 -11.04
CA VAL A 197 1.10 -0.54 -11.18
C VAL A 197 0.20 -1.15 -10.11
N LEU A 198 -0.80 -0.40 -9.68
CA LEU A 198 -1.88 -0.92 -8.83
C LEU A 198 -2.71 -1.97 -9.59
N ASN A 199 -3.26 -2.94 -8.87
CA ASN A 199 -4.13 -3.95 -9.46
C ASN A 199 -5.57 -3.41 -9.62
N SER A 200 -6.03 -3.25 -10.86
CA SER A 200 -7.35 -2.67 -11.17
C SER A 200 -8.56 -3.49 -10.73
N LEU A 201 -8.37 -4.66 -10.13
CA LEU A 201 -9.43 -5.56 -9.68
C LEU A 201 -9.71 -5.42 -8.17
N HIS A 202 -8.97 -4.53 -7.49
CA HIS A 202 -9.21 -4.16 -6.11
C HIS A 202 -10.24 -3.06 -6.01
N SER A 203 -11.00 -3.09 -4.91
CA SER A 203 -12.07 -2.12 -4.63
C SER A 203 -11.59 -0.89 -3.86
N HIS A 204 -10.51 -1.03 -3.08
CA HIS A 204 -10.02 0.00 -2.18
C HIS A 204 -8.50 -0.05 -2.08
N PHE A 205 -7.88 1.11 -1.83
CA PHE A 205 -6.44 1.23 -1.63
C PHE A 205 -6.08 2.09 -0.42
N ILE A 206 -5.16 1.59 0.39
CA ILE A 206 -4.47 2.36 1.42
C ILE A 206 -3.00 2.43 1.00
N LEU A 207 -2.56 3.62 0.62
CA LEU A 207 -1.21 3.85 0.10
C LEU A 207 -0.33 4.42 1.21
N ALA A 208 0.51 3.57 1.79
CA ALA A 208 1.37 3.88 2.92
C ALA A 208 2.62 4.64 2.47
N ASP A 209 2.82 5.85 2.98
CA ASP A 209 3.91 6.72 2.59
C ASP A 209 4.90 6.95 3.75
N ASN A 210 6.17 6.77 3.46
CA ASN A 210 7.30 7.04 4.36
C ASN A 210 8.32 8.01 3.74
N GLY A 211 7.93 8.73 2.68
CA GLY A 211 8.77 9.68 1.96
C GLY A 211 9.85 9.07 1.07
N THR A 212 9.92 7.74 0.94
CA THR A 212 10.86 7.08 0.03
C THR A 212 10.24 6.77 -1.33
N THR A 213 11.07 6.69 -2.37
CA THR A 213 10.67 6.26 -3.72
C THR A 213 11.36 4.95 -4.08
N GLY A 214 10.62 4.04 -4.71
CA GLY A 214 11.10 2.73 -5.16
C GLY A 214 11.44 1.74 -4.03
N LYS A 215 10.98 2.00 -2.79
CA LYS A 215 11.25 1.13 -1.64
C LYS A 215 9.97 0.54 -1.06
N TYR A 216 10.01 -0.78 -0.86
CA TYR A 216 8.99 -1.52 -0.10
C TYR A 216 9.19 -1.35 1.41
N GLY A 217 8.17 -1.65 2.19
CA GLY A 217 8.25 -1.77 3.65
C GLY A 217 7.42 -0.73 4.42
N ALA A 218 6.99 0.35 3.78
CA ALA A 218 6.15 1.38 4.41
C ALA A 218 4.81 0.80 4.91
N GLU A 219 4.24 -0.11 4.16
CA GLU A 219 2.97 -0.80 4.42
C GLU A 219 3.06 -1.85 5.53
N VAL A 220 4.24 -2.41 5.81
CA VAL A 220 4.38 -3.62 6.65
C VAL A 220 3.90 -3.40 8.08
N LYS A 221 4.34 -2.30 8.71
CA LYS A 221 3.93 -1.96 10.08
C LYS A 221 2.44 -1.62 10.13
N LEU A 222 2.01 -0.77 9.19
CA LEU A 222 0.65 -0.27 9.07
C LEU A 222 -0.36 -1.42 8.90
N ARG A 223 -0.11 -2.32 7.95
CA ARG A 223 -0.92 -3.52 7.69
C ARG A 223 -1.03 -4.40 8.93
N ARG A 224 0.11 -4.75 9.56
CA ARG A 224 0.13 -5.61 10.75
C ARG A 224 -0.67 -4.99 11.91
N GLN A 225 -0.55 -3.68 12.11
CA GLN A 225 -1.30 -2.98 13.16
C GLN A 225 -2.79 -2.94 12.85
N LEU A 226 -3.16 -2.71 11.59
CA LEU A 226 -4.56 -2.69 11.15
C LEU A 226 -5.21 -4.06 11.27
N GLU A 227 -4.57 -5.13 10.79
CA GLU A 227 -5.05 -6.50 10.92
C GLU A 227 -5.30 -6.88 12.39
N LYS A 228 -4.34 -6.57 13.26
CA LYS A 228 -4.49 -6.79 14.71
C LYS A 228 -5.63 -5.97 15.30
N HIS A 229 -5.78 -4.71 14.90
CA HIS A 229 -6.82 -3.85 15.42
C HIS A 229 -8.22 -4.33 15.01
N ILE A 230 -8.38 -4.79 13.75
CA ILE A 230 -9.63 -5.38 13.24
C ILE A 230 -9.95 -6.67 13.99
N SER A 231 -8.97 -7.56 14.21
CA SER A 231 -9.20 -8.84 14.89
C SER A 231 -9.65 -8.70 16.35
N LEU A 232 -9.37 -7.55 16.97
CA LEU A 232 -9.75 -7.24 18.35
C LEU A 232 -11.13 -6.59 18.45
N GLN A 233 -11.75 -6.22 17.32
CA GLN A 233 -13.10 -5.67 17.33
C GLN A 233 -14.07 -6.77 17.76
N LYS A 234 -14.85 -6.48 18.82
CA LYS A 234 -15.92 -7.37 19.26
C LYS A 234 -17.02 -7.31 18.20
N ILE A 235 -17.26 -8.42 17.52
CA ILE A 235 -18.48 -8.58 16.72
C ILE A 235 -19.60 -8.76 17.74
N ASN A 236 -20.47 -7.77 17.86
CA ASN A 236 -21.56 -7.74 18.84
C ASN A 236 -22.74 -8.62 18.37
N THR A 237 -22.45 -9.84 17.93
CA THR A 237 -23.45 -10.89 17.73
C THR A 237 -23.52 -11.69 19.01
N ARG A 238 -24.70 -11.67 19.65
CA ARG A 238 -25.04 -12.66 20.68
C ARG A 238 -24.68 -14.04 20.13
N GLU A 239 -23.86 -14.76 20.90
CA GLU A 239 -23.36 -16.11 20.65
C GLU A 239 -22.28 -16.28 19.54
N TRP A 240 -21.05 -16.48 20.01
CA TRP A 240 -19.88 -17.09 19.35
C TRP A 240 -19.39 -16.53 18.01
N SER A 241 -18.36 -15.66 18.05
CA SER A 241 -17.03 -15.86 17.41
C SER A 241 -16.26 -14.52 17.28
N LEU A 242 -14.99 -14.52 17.70
CA LEU A 242 -14.04 -13.46 17.35
C LEU A 242 -13.72 -13.55 15.85
N PRO A 243 -13.48 -12.43 15.15
CA PRO A 243 -13.05 -12.48 13.76
C PRO A 243 -11.73 -13.26 13.64
N LEU A 244 -11.78 -14.40 12.95
CA LEU A 244 -10.59 -15.20 12.67
C LEU A 244 -9.75 -14.44 11.63
N SER A 245 -8.45 -14.26 11.89
CA SER A 245 -7.53 -13.80 10.85
C SER A 245 -6.84 -15.02 10.26
N ILE A 246 -7.18 -15.35 9.01
CA ILE A 246 -6.46 -16.39 8.26
C ILE A 246 -5.40 -15.69 7.44
N THR A 247 -4.14 -15.79 7.89
CA THR A 247 -3.00 -15.35 7.10
C THR A 247 -2.54 -16.53 6.24
N ALA A 248 -2.77 -16.46 4.92
CA ALA A 248 -2.11 -17.36 4.00
C ALA A 248 -0.68 -16.84 3.78
N ARG A 249 0.31 -17.47 4.44
CA ARG A 249 1.74 -17.22 4.21
C ARG A 249 2.29 -18.28 3.28
N ALA A 250 2.92 -17.86 2.20
CA ALA A 250 4.09 -18.58 1.71
C ALA A 250 5.22 -18.34 2.73
N ASN A 251 5.85 -19.41 3.20
CA ASN A 251 6.71 -19.45 4.38
C ASN A 251 7.90 -18.47 4.32
N ASP A 252 8.20 -17.80 5.46
CA ASP A 252 9.57 -17.62 5.97
C ASP A 252 9.60 -17.09 7.43
N ARG A 253 10.62 -17.52 8.19
CA ARG A 253 10.70 -17.65 9.67
C ARG A 253 11.13 -16.39 10.50
N LEU A 254 10.49 -16.23 11.68
CA LEU A 254 10.98 -15.86 13.05
C LEU A 254 11.47 -14.43 13.52
N LYS A 255 10.91 -14.02 14.70
CA LYS A 255 11.37 -13.13 15.85
C LYS A 255 11.03 -11.60 15.80
N ARG A 256 10.15 -11.01 16.66
CA ARG A 256 10.09 -10.68 18.15
C ARG A 256 11.13 -9.61 18.59
N LYS A 257 10.92 -8.56 19.42
CA LYS A 257 9.79 -7.89 20.16
C LYS A 257 10.35 -6.55 20.83
N ILE A 258 9.62 -5.40 20.74
CA ILE A 258 9.23 -4.28 21.71
C ILE A 258 10.27 -3.80 22.78
N PRO A 259 10.31 -2.52 23.32
CA PRO A 259 9.24 -1.50 23.36
C PRO A 259 9.57 0.03 23.37
N ALA A 260 8.52 0.82 23.04
CA ALA A 260 8.13 2.14 23.59
C ALA A 260 9.04 3.37 23.30
N GLN A 261 8.60 4.63 23.21
CA GLN A 261 7.40 5.34 23.64
C GLN A 261 7.02 6.41 22.59
N CYS A 262 5.74 6.79 22.59
CA CYS A 262 5.18 7.88 21.80
C CYS A 262 5.83 9.22 22.19
N THR A 263 5.98 10.15 21.23
CA THR A 263 5.59 11.58 21.31
C THR A 263 6.14 12.33 20.07
N LEU A 264 5.28 12.50 19.06
CA LEU A 264 4.97 13.73 18.30
C LEU A 264 6.00 14.51 17.42
N PHE A 265 5.51 14.83 16.19
CA PHE A 265 5.90 15.88 15.23
C PHE A 265 7.21 15.64 14.42
N LYS A 266 7.43 16.15 13.20
CA LYS A 266 6.73 17.12 12.35
C LYS A 266 7.11 16.79 10.91
#